data_AF-A0A9D6VUU3-F1
#
_entry.id   AF-A0A9D6VUU3-F1
#
_cell.length_a   1.000
_cell.length_b   1.000
_cell.length_c   1.000
_cell.angle_alpha   90.00
_cell.angle_beta   90.00
_cell.angle_gamma   90.00
#
_symmetry.space_group_name_H-M   'P 1'
#
loop_
_entity.id
_entity.type
_entity.pdbx_description
1 polymer ?
#
loop_
_entity_poly.entity_id
_entity_poly.type
_entity_poly.pdbx_seq_one_letter_code
_entity_poly.pdbx_strand_id
1 'polypeptide(L)'
;MPTRILIGLSLAVAIVVGVSIRELDHERLSALGSILSGAGSLLAVLWFSAGLRYQSKQLEEQRKQFAAQFQHLQETSRRDALMLAKGILDRAEEKTIAHHGSISSTNELLAEYTHFEELKPILESTNPHEVIRAYQSWMKKEGAALILFNGIKAAAEVYLHSIGTRDVDYSKSPEDFYFIYSPHFATLPFFNTFTGIATVLSEFMVRLAPGRNAALIAFFAANAKGISPEIIKMDKLRSDIEKHTKDGYPLPAIAHDL
;
A
#
# COMPACT_ATOMS: atom_id res chain seq x y z
N MET A 1 -24.21 20.30 -35.89
CA MET A 1 -25.62 20.55 -36.29
C MET A 1 -26.30 21.80 -35.71
N PRO A 2 -25.98 22.36 -34.52
CA PRO A 2 -26.78 23.46 -33.95
C PRO A 2 -26.47 24.87 -34.51
N THR A 3 -25.27 25.08 -35.08
CA THR A 3 -24.84 26.41 -35.58
C THR A 3 -25.69 26.92 -36.75
N ARG A 4 -26.11 26.02 -37.65
CA ARG A 4 -26.96 26.37 -38.81
C ARG A 4 -28.36 26.80 -38.39
N ILE A 5 -28.90 26.20 -37.33
CA ILE A 5 -30.23 26.52 -36.80
C ILE A 5 -30.19 27.87 -36.06
N LEU A 6 -29.13 28.16 -35.31
CA LEU A 6 -28.93 29.47 -34.67
C LEU A 6 -28.77 30.61 -35.66
N ILE A 7 -27.97 30.38 -36.71
CA ILE A 7 -27.79 31.35 -37.80
C ILE A 7 -29.14 31.59 -38.50
N GLY A 8 -29.90 30.53 -38.78
CA GLY A 8 -31.24 30.64 -39.36
C GLY A 8 -32.24 31.40 -38.50
N LEU A 9 -32.30 31.12 -37.18
CA LEU A 9 -33.15 31.85 -36.23
C LEU A 9 -32.74 33.32 -36.10
N SER A 10 -31.44 33.61 -36.09
CA SER A 10 -30.94 34.99 -36.04
C SER A 10 -31.31 35.77 -37.31
N LEU A 11 -31.23 35.10 -38.47
CA LEU A 11 -31.66 35.66 -39.76
C LEU A 11 -33.17 35.93 -39.77
N ALA A 12 -33.98 35.00 -39.25
CA ALA A 12 -35.43 35.15 -39.16
C ALA A 12 -35.83 36.34 -38.27
N VAL A 13 -35.18 36.52 -37.11
CA VAL A 13 -35.40 37.69 -36.24
C VAL A 13 -35.03 38.98 -36.97
N ALA A 14 -33.91 39.01 -37.70
CA ALA A 14 -33.51 40.17 -38.49
C ALA A 14 -34.50 40.51 -39.62
N ILE A 15 -35.05 39.49 -40.29
CA ILE A 15 -36.08 39.67 -41.34
C ILE A 15 -37.37 40.21 -40.73
N VAL A 16 -37.83 39.65 -39.61
CA VAL A 16 -39.05 40.11 -38.93
C VAL A 16 -38.90 41.57 -38.49
N VAL A 17 -37.77 41.92 -37.88
CA VAL A 17 -37.47 43.32 -37.50
C VAL A 17 -37.45 44.23 -38.72
N GLY A 18 -36.80 43.83 -39.82
CA GLY A 18 -36.75 44.61 -41.07
C GLY A 18 -38.12 44.85 -41.69
N VAL A 19 -39.00 43.83 -41.67
CA VAL A 19 -40.40 43.95 -42.14
C VAL A 19 -41.22 44.85 -41.21
N SER A 20 -41.09 44.68 -39.89
CA SER A 20 -41.81 45.52 -38.91
C SER A 20 -41.40 46.99 -38.98
N ILE A 21 -40.12 47.29 -39.21
CA ILE A 21 -39.62 48.66 -39.41
C ILE A 21 -40.20 49.29 -40.68
N ARG A 22 -40.34 48.51 -41.76
CA ARG A 22 -40.87 48.98 -43.04
C ARG A 22 -42.35 49.36 -43.00
N GLU A 23 -43.15 48.72 -42.14
CA GLU A 23 -44.58 48.99 -42.01
C GLU A 23 -44.93 50.02 -40.91
N LEU A 24 -43.94 50.62 -40.25
CA LEU A 24 -44.15 51.60 -39.18
C LEU A 24 -44.11 53.04 -39.69
N ASP A 25 -45.20 53.79 -39.50
CA ASP A 25 -45.30 55.22 -39.78
C ASP A 25 -44.36 56.07 -38.90
N HIS A 26 -43.82 57.16 -39.46
CA HIS A 26 -42.78 58.00 -38.86
C HIS A 26 -43.14 58.63 -37.49
N GLU A 27 -44.42 58.66 -37.11
CA GLU A 27 -44.88 59.21 -35.83
C GLU A 27 -44.73 58.26 -34.62
N ARG A 28 -44.38 56.97 -34.83
CA ARG A 28 -44.28 55.95 -33.76
C ARG A 28 -42.85 55.52 -33.42
N LEU A 29 -41.94 56.48 -33.27
CA LEU A 29 -40.54 56.25 -32.86
C LEU A 29 -40.38 55.45 -31.55
N SER A 30 -41.32 55.55 -30.62
CA SER A 30 -41.35 54.74 -29.39
C SER A 30 -41.54 53.23 -29.68
N ALA A 31 -42.34 52.87 -30.67
CA ALA A 31 -42.59 51.47 -31.05
C ALA A 31 -41.35 50.82 -31.70
N LEU A 32 -40.57 51.60 -32.45
CA LEU A 32 -39.28 51.18 -33.02
C LEU A 32 -38.28 50.76 -31.93
N GLY A 33 -38.15 51.55 -30.87
CA GLY A 33 -37.26 51.23 -29.74
C GLY A 33 -37.68 49.95 -29.01
N SER A 34 -38.98 49.72 -28.84
CA SER A 34 -39.52 48.52 -28.21
C SER A 34 -39.29 47.26 -29.05
N ILE A 35 -39.47 47.33 -30.37
CA ILE A 35 -39.23 46.20 -31.29
C ILE A 35 -37.74 45.85 -31.36
N LEU A 36 -36.86 46.85 -31.46
CA LEU A 36 -35.41 46.65 -31.44
C LEU A 36 -34.93 46.05 -30.11
N SER A 37 -35.46 46.54 -28.99
CA SER A 37 -35.14 46.00 -27.66
C SER A 37 -35.67 44.57 -27.47
N GLY A 38 -36.90 44.29 -27.91
CA GLY A 38 -37.50 42.95 -27.88
C GLY A 38 -36.77 41.94 -28.76
N ALA A 39 -36.37 42.33 -29.97
CA ALA A 39 -35.58 41.48 -30.85
C ALA A 39 -34.15 41.25 -30.35
N GLY A 40 -33.51 42.30 -29.79
CA GLY A 40 -32.19 42.21 -29.17
C GLY A 40 -32.18 41.28 -27.95
N SER A 41 -33.20 41.35 -27.09
CA SER A 41 -33.34 40.45 -25.94
C SER A 41 -33.63 39.00 -26.35
N LEU A 42 -34.45 38.76 -27.38
CA LEU A 42 -34.67 37.43 -27.95
C LEU A 42 -33.39 36.82 -28.53
N LEU A 43 -32.62 37.60 -29.29
CA LEU A 43 -31.32 37.16 -29.81
C LEU A 43 -30.34 36.85 -28.67
N ALA A 44 -30.30 37.69 -27.63
CA ALA A 44 -29.46 37.48 -26.46
C ALA A 44 -29.82 36.16 -25.74
N VAL A 45 -31.12 35.87 -25.53
CA VAL A 45 -31.58 34.63 -24.90
C VAL A 45 -31.26 33.40 -25.75
N LEU A 46 -31.42 33.49 -27.07
CA LEU A 46 -31.08 32.41 -28.01
C LEU A 46 -29.58 32.08 -27.96
N TRP A 47 -28.73 33.11 -28.04
CA TRP A 47 -27.27 32.95 -27.97
C TRP A 47 -26.81 32.48 -26.60
N PHE A 48 -27.40 33.01 -25.52
CA PHE A 48 -27.09 32.59 -24.15
C PHE A 48 -27.45 31.11 -23.93
N SER A 49 -28.66 30.69 -24.32
CA SER A 49 -29.10 29.29 -24.20
C SER A 49 -28.25 28.33 -25.05
N ALA A 50 -27.84 28.77 -26.24
CA ALA A 50 -26.92 28.03 -27.09
C ALA A 50 -25.52 27.89 -26.46
N GLY A 51 -25.02 28.98 -25.88
CA GLY A 51 -23.78 29.01 -25.12
C GLY A 51 -23.79 28.04 -23.94
N LEU A 52 -24.87 28.03 -23.16
CA LEU A 52 -25.05 27.09 -22.04
C LEU A 52 -25.09 25.63 -22.50
N ARG A 53 -25.80 25.32 -23.58
CA ARG A 53 -25.81 23.95 -24.14
C ARG A 53 -24.44 23.52 -24.63
N TYR A 54 -23.71 24.42 -25.29
CA TYR A 54 -22.36 24.15 -25.74
C TYR A 54 -21.40 23.91 -24.57
N GLN A 55 -21.44 24.77 -23.53
CA GLN A 55 -20.67 24.60 -22.30
C GLN A 55 -21.01 23.28 -21.59
N SER A 56 -22.30 22.93 -21.50
CA SER A 56 -22.74 21.66 -20.92
C SER A 56 -22.16 20.46 -21.66
N LYS A 57 -22.14 20.52 -23.00
CA LYS A 57 -21.56 19.45 -23.82
C LYS A 57 -20.05 19.36 -23.65
N GLN A 58 -19.35 20.49 -23.61
CA GLN A 58 -17.91 20.53 -23.34
C GLN A 58 -17.58 19.96 -21.96
N LEU A 59 -18.37 20.28 -20.93
CA LEU A 59 -18.20 19.71 -19.60
C LEU A 59 -18.40 18.20 -19.59
N GLU A 60 -19.38 17.68 -20.34
CA GLU A 60 -19.60 16.24 -20.47
C GLU A 60 -18.42 15.54 -21.16
N GLU A 61 -17.91 16.12 -22.25
CA GLU A 61 -16.73 15.62 -22.97
C GLU A 61 -15.48 15.66 -22.07
N GLN A 62 -15.27 16.74 -21.32
CA GLN A 62 -14.20 16.86 -20.34
C GLN A 62 -14.33 15.81 -19.24
N ARG A 63 -15.52 15.59 -18.68
CA ARG A 63 -15.73 14.54 -17.66
C ARG A 63 -15.39 13.15 -18.18
N LYS A 64 -15.77 12.83 -19.42
CA LYS A 64 -15.40 11.56 -20.07
C LYS A 64 -13.89 11.44 -20.25
N GLN A 65 -13.22 12.50 -20.70
CA GLN A 65 -11.77 12.53 -20.84
C GLN A 65 -11.06 12.36 -19.49
N PHE A 66 -11.50 13.07 -18.45
CA PHE A 66 -10.96 12.95 -17.10
C PHE A 66 -11.16 11.55 -16.54
N ALA A 67 -12.33 10.94 -16.72
CA ALA A 67 -12.58 9.58 -16.27
C ALA A 67 -11.64 8.56 -16.95
N ALA A 68 -11.46 8.67 -18.27
CA ALA A 68 -10.55 7.81 -19.02
C ALA A 68 -9.07 8.03 -18.62
N GLN A 69 -8.65 9.29 -18.46
CA GLN A 69 -7.31 9.63 -17.99
C GLN A 69 -7.06 9.13 -16.56
N PHE A 70 -8.05 9.24 -15.69
CA PHE A 70 -7.96 8.75 -14.31
C PHE A 70 -7.80 7.22 -14.27
N GLN A 71 -8.57 6.48 -15.07
CA GLN A 71 -8.41 5.03 -15.20
C GLN A 71 -7.02 4.65 -15.71
N HIS A 72 -6.54 5.32 -16.78
CA HIS A 72 -5.20 5.09 -17.31
C HIS A 72 -4.11 5.39 -16.26
N LEU A 73 -4.25 6.47 -15.49
CA LEU A 73 -3.31 6.81 -14.42
C LEU A 73 -3.33 5.77 -13.30
N GLN A 74 -4.50 5.26 -12.91
CA GLN A 74 -4.62 4.19 -11.92
C GLN A 74 -3.95 2.89 -12.40
N GLU A 75 -4.17 2.50 -13.66
CA GLU A 75 -3.54 1.30 -14.23
C GLU A 75 -2.01 1.44 -14.30
N THR A 76 -1.54 2.60 -14.73
CA THR A 76 -0.10 2.90 -14.80
C THR A 76 0.52 2.89 -13.42
N SER A 77 -0.12 3.55 -12.44
CA SER A 77 0.33 3.57 -11.04
C SER A 77 0.40 2.16 -10.45
N ARG A 78 -0.62 1.32 -10.68
CA ARG A 78 -0.63 -0.08 -10.23
C ARG A 78 0.50 -0.89 -10.88
N ARG A 79 0.75 -0.70 -12.18
CA ARG A 79 1.84 -1.38 -12.89
C ARG A 79 3.20 -0.97 -12.32
N ASP A 80 3.41 0.33 -12.13
CA ASP A 80 4.68 0.85 -11.64
C ASP A 80 4.92 0.42 -10.19
N ALA A 81 3.86 0.37 -9.36
CA ALA A 81 3.93 -0.19 -8.01
C ALA A 81 4.31 -1.67 -8.01
N LEU A 82 3.77 -2.49 -8.94
CA LEU A 82 4.17 -3.90 -9.08
C LEU A 82 5.63 -4.05 -9.52
N MET A 83 6.12 -3.16 -10.39
CA MET A 83 7.54 -3.17 -10.81
C MET A 83 8.47 -2.79 -9.65
N LEU A 84 8.07 -1.81 -8.83
CA LEU A 84 8.80 -1.46 -7.61
C LEU A 84 8.77 -2.62 -6.60
N ALA A 85 7.62 -3.24 -6.40
CA ALA A 85 7.46 -4.41 -5.54
C ALA A 85 8.38 -5.56 -5.99
N LYS A 86 8.43 -5.87 -7.29
CA LYS A 86 9.38 -6.84 -7.86
C LYS A 86 10.82 -6.51 -7.46
N GLY A 87 11.24 -5.26 -7.65
CA GLY A 87 12.60 -4.83 -7.32
C GLY A 87 12.93 -4.89 -5.82
N ILE A 88 11.92 -4.82 -4.95
CA ILE A 88 12.08 -5.04 -3.49
C ILE A 88 12.20 -6.53 -3.20
N LEU A 89 11.35 -7.37 -3.80
CA LEU A 89 11.35 -8.82 -3.64
C LEU A 89 12.67 -9.45 -4.12
N ASP A 90 13.14 -9.07 -5.31
CA ASP A 90 14.42 -9.56 -5.86
C ASP A 90 15.59 -9.25 -4.89
N ARG A 91 15.63 -8.01 -4.37
CA ARG A 91 16.65 -7.59 -3.38
C ARG A 91 16.51 -8.32 -2.04
N ALA A 92 15.28 -8.64 -1.63
CA ALA A 92 15.04 -9.38 -0.40
C ALA A 92 15.49 -10.83 -0.52
N GLU A 93 15.24 -11.47 -1.65
CA GLU A 93 15.75 -12.81 -1.97
C GLU A 93 17.28 -12.84 -1.94
N GLU A 94 17.95 -11.92 -2.65
CA GLU A 94 19.42 -11.82 -2.64
C GLU A 94 19.98 -11.66 -1.21
N LYS A 95 19.40 -10.76 -0.41
CA LYS A 95 19.82 -10.55 0.98
C LYS A 95 19.54 -11.75 1.88
N THR A 96 18.44 -12.46 1.65
CA THR A 96 18.08 -13.67 2.41
C THR A 96 19.12 -14.75 2.18
N ILE A 97 19.45 -15.02 0.92
CA ILE A 97 20.45 -16.00 0.51
C ILE A 97 21.83 -15.62 1.07
N ALA A 98 22.23 -14.35 0.92
CA ALA A 98 23.50 -13.85 1.42
C ALA A 98 23.61 -13.92 2.95
N HIS A 99 22.52 -13.64 3.69
CA HIS A 99 22.51 -13.67 5.14
C HIS A 99 22.62 -15.09 5.71
N HIS A 100 21.89 -16.04 5.12
CA HIS A 100 21.98 -17.44 5.53
C HIS A 100 23.35 -18.05 5.19
N GLY A 101 23.87 -17.75 3.99
CA GLY A 101 25.21 -18.14 3.54
C GLY A 101 25.40 -19.62 3.19
N SER A 102 24.34 -20.43 3.19
CA SER A 102 24.42 -21.88 2.87
C SER A 102 23.30 -22.37 1.94
N ILE A 103 22.21 -21.62 1.82
CA ILE A 103 21.15 -21.90 0.86
C ILE A 103 21.48 -21.30 -0.51
N SER A 104 20.99 -21.92 -1.58
CA SER A 104 21.12 -21.39 -2.94
C SER A 104 19.84 -20.72 -3.45
N SER A 105 18.71 -21.00 -2.81
CA SER A 105 17.39 -20.44 -3.12
C SER A 105 16.61 -20.17 -1.85
N THR A 106 15.74 -19.15 -1.88
CA THR A 106 14.77 -18.91 -0.80
C THR A 106 13.89 -20.14 -0.54
N ASN A 107 13.64 -20.99 -1.54
CA ASN A 107 12.86 -22.24 -1.42
C ASN A 107 13.46 -23.25 -0.43
N GLU A 108 14.77 -23.20 -0.17
CA GLU A 108 15.44 -24.09 0.79
C GLU A 108 15.23 -23.64 2.24
N LEU A 109 14.84 -22.37 2.45
CA LEU A 109 14.77 -21.75 3.77
C LEU A 109 13.79 -22.44 4.71
N LEU A 110 12.67 -22.97 4.20
CA LEU A 110 11.70 -23.68 5.02
C LEU A 110 12.28 -24.97 5.61
N ALA A 111 13.00 -25.74 4.78
CA ALA A 111 13.65 -26.95 5.26
C ALA A 111 14.66 -26.59 6.36
N GLU A 112 15.54 -25.62 6.11
CA GLU A 112 16.53 -25.16 7.10
C GLU A 112 15.89 -24.63 8.39
N TYR A 113 14.83 -23.82 8.28
CA TYR A 113 14.17 -23.19 9.43
C TYR A 113 13.50 -24.20 10.37
N THR A 114 13.01 -25.32 9.82
CA THR A 114 12.34 -26.37 10.63
C THR A 114 13.31 -27.28 11.38
N HIS A 115 14.62 -27.12 11.20
CA HIS A 115 15.63 -27.80 12.02
C HIS A 115 15.89 -27.00 13.30
N PHE A 116 15.31 -27.46 14.41
CA PHE A 116 15.31 -26.79 15.72
C PHE A 116 16.39 -27.24 16.69
N GLU A 117 17.49 -27.83 16.20
CA GLU A 117 18.55 -28.40 17.05
C GLU A 117 19.14 -27.37 18.01
N GLU A 118 19.18 -26.09 17.60
CA GLU A 118 19.68 -24.99 18.41
C GLU A 118 18.74 -24.56 19.54
N LEU A 119 17.44 -24.82 19.44
CA LEU A 119 16.48 -24.34 20.45
C LEU A 119 16.71 -24.99 21.81
N LYS A 120 17.13 -26.25 21.85
CA LYS A 120 17.42 -26.95 23.10
C LYS A 120 18.53 -26.27 23.92
N PRO A 121 19.75 -26.09 23.40
CA PRO A 121 20.80 -25.39 24.15
C PRO A 121 20.45 -23.93 24.45
N ILE A 122 19.65 -23.25 23.60
CA ILE A 122 19.19 -21.87 23.88
C ILE A 122 18.26 -21.82 25.09
N LEU A 123 17.30 -22.75 25.20
CA LEU A 123 16.25 -22.71 26.22
C LEU A 123 16.63 -23.41 27.52
N GLU A 124 17.44 -24.47 27.46
CA GLU A 124 17.71 -25.34 28.61
C GLU A 124 19.11 -25.13 29.24
N SER A 125 20.07 -24.57 28.50
CA SER A 125 21.42 -24.37 29.05
C SER A 125 21.48 -23.16 29.98
N THR A 126 22.28 -23.29 31.05
CA THR A 126 22.66 -22.18 31.93
C THR A 126 24.02 -21.60 31.58
N ASN A 127 24.76 -22.22 30.64
CA ASN A 127 26.08 -21.79 30.21
C ASN A 127 25.98 -20.66 29.15
N PRO A 128 26.43 -19.43 29.45
CA PRO A 128 26.33 -18.31 28.51
C PRO A 128 26.98 -18.57 27.15
N HIS A 129 28.14 -19.25 27.11
CA HIS A 129 28.86 -19.50 25.86
C HIS A 129 28.14 -20.50 24.94
N GLU A 130 27.45 -21.47 25.53
CA GLU A 130 26.66 -22.44 24.78
C GLU A 130 25.42 -21.78 24.18
N VAL A 131 24.70 -20.99 25.00
CA VAL A 131 23.52 -20.22 24.56
C VAL A 131 23.88 -19.26 23.42
N ILE A 132 24.95 -18.48 23.58
CA ILE A 132 25.38 -17.51 22.54
C ILE A 132 25.72 -18.22 21.23
N ARG A 133 26.47 -19.33 21.28
CA ARG A 133 26.84 -20.08 20.07
C ARG A 133 25.62 -20.66 19.36
N ALA A 134 24.72 -21.29 20.11
CA ALA A 134 23.50 -21.86 19.57
C ALA A 134 22.59 -20.77 18.98
N TYR A 135 22.44 -19.64 19.68
CA TYR A 135 21.67 -18.51 19.19
C TYR A 135 22.25 -17.91 17.90
N GLN A 136 23.57 -17.77 17.80
CA GLN A 136 24.21 -17.28 16.57
C GLN A 136 23.97 -18.21 15.38
N SER A 137 23.94 -19.53 15.59
CA SER A 137 23.57 -20.49 14.54
C SER A 137 22.10 -20.34 14.15
N TRP A 138 21.21 -20.32 15.14
CA TRP A 138 19.77 -20.12 14.93
C TRP A 138 19.44 -18.81 14.20
N MET A 139 20.16 -17.73 14.53
CA MET A 139 19.97 -16.42 13.90
C MET A 139 20.29 -16.39 12.41
N LYS A 140 21.10 -17.32 11.88
CA LYS A 140 21.28 -17.43 10.42
C LYS A 140 19.99 -17.84 9.73
N LYS A 141 19.22 -18.73 10.37
CA LYS A 141 17.91 -19.22 9.89
C LYS A 141 16.82 -18.18 10.13
N GLU A 142 16.70 -17.71 11.38
CA GLU A 142 15.72 -16.71 11.81
C GLU A 142 15.91 -15.35 11.14
N GLY A 143 17.15 -14.87 11.07
CA GLY A 143 17.48 -13.61 10.41
C GLY A 143 17.18 -13.64 8.91
N ALA A 144 17.48 -14.76 8.23
CA ALA A 144 17.14 -14.93 6.82
C ALA A 144 15.61 -14.90 6.60
N ALA A 145 14.84 -15.61 7.43
CA ALA A 145 13.38 -15.59 7.37
C ALA A 145 12.81 -14.17 7.61
N LEU A 146 13.31 -13.45 8.61
CA LEU A 146 12.91 -12.07 8.87
C LEU A 146 13.26 -11.13 7.72
N ILE A 147 14.43 -11.28 7.07
CA ILE A 147 14.80 -10.46 5.90
C ILE A 147 13.82 -10.70 4.75
N LEU A 148 13.47 -11.96 4.48
CA LEU A 148 12.51 -12.32 3.44
C LEU A 148 11.15 -11.68 3.73
N PHE A 149 10.59 -11.86 4.92
CA PHE A 149 9.30 -11.29 5.27
C PHE A 149 9.30 -9.77 5.31
N ASN A 150 10.39 -9.13 5.74
CA ASN A 150 10.53 -7.66 5.65
C ASN A 150 10.44 -7.19 4.20
N GLY A 151 11.08 -7.91 3.27
CA GLY A 151 10.99 -7.64 1.85
C GLY A 151 9.58 -7.82 1.30
N ILE A 152 8.93 -8.93 1.64
CA ILE A 152 7.55 -9.22 1.21
C ILE A 152 6.58 -8.17 1.76
N LYS A 153 6.68 -7.83 3.05
CA LYS A 153 5.88 -6.77 3.66
C LYS A 153 6.11 -5.45 2.94
N ALA A 154 7.35 -4.98 2.81
CA ALA A 154 7.65 -3.70 2.16
C ALA A 154 7.12 -3.64 0.71
N ALA A 155 7.25 -4.73 -0.05
CA ALA A 155 6.69 -4.84 -1.39
C ALA A 155 5.15 -4.79 -1.37
N ALA A 156 4.52 -5.50 -0.45
CA ALA A 156 3.06 -5.51 -0.29
C ALA A 156 2.52 -4.15 0.14
N GLU A 157 3.21 -3.42 1.03
CA GLU A 157 2.84 -2.07 1.43
C GLU A 157 2.78 -1.11 0.24
N VAL A 158 3.82 -1.11 -0.61
CA VAL A 158 3.86 -0.31 -1.84
C VAL A 158 2.68 -0.63 -2.74
N TYR A 159 2.39 -1.91 -2.94
CA TYR A 159 1.27 -2.34 -3.77
C TYR A 159 -0.09 -1.95 -3.17
N LEU A 160 -0.33 -2.28 -1.89
CA LEU A 160 -1.61 -2.06 -1.22
C LEU A 160 -1.94 -0.58 -1.09
N HIS A 161 -0.93 0.28 -0.89
CA HIS A 161 -1.08 1.74 -0.95
C HIS A 161 -1.45 2.21 -2.36
N SER A 162 -0.86 1.64 -3.42
CA SER A 162 -1.16 2.04 -4.80
C SER A 162 -2.61 1.76 -5.22
N ILE A 163 -3.21 0.70 -4.67
CA ILE A 163 -4.62 0.35 -4.91
C ILE A 163 -5.58 0.97 -3.87
N GLY A 164 -5.06 1.73 -2.91
CA GLY A 164 -5.85 2.46 -1.92
C GLY A 164 -6.51 1.58 -0.85
N THR A 165 -5.92 0.42 -0.51
CA THR A 165 -6.43 -0.43 0.57
C THR A 165 -6.20 0.28 1.92
N ARG A 166 -7.26 0.48 2.71
CA ARG A 166 -7.20 1.20 3.99
C ARG A 166 -7.33 0.31 5.22
N ASP A 167 -7.84 -0.90 5.05
CA ASP A 167 -8.08 -1.85 6.14
C ASP A 167 -6.85 -2.74 6.39
N VAL A 168 -5.67 -2.12 6.46
CA VAL A 168 -4.40 -2.82 6.67
C VAL A 168 -3.64 -2.17 7.82
N ASP A 169 -3.38 -2.96 8.85
CA ASP A 169 -2.52 -2.56 9.97
C ASP A 169 -1.04 -2.81 9.63
N TYR A 170 -0.39 -1.74 9.17
CA TYR A 170 1.03 -1.72 8.84
C TYR A 170 1.97 -1.80 10.05
N SER A 171 1.45 -1.70 11.29
CA SER A 171 2.26 -1.82 12.51
C SER A 171 2.62 -3.27 12.85
N LYS A 172 1.96 -4.25 12.23
CA LYS A 172 2.22 -5.68 12.45
C LYS A 172 3.65 -6.07 12.09
N SER A 173 4.17 -7.09 12.77
CA SER A 173 5.45 -7.70 12.39
C SER A 173 5.37 -8.23 10.95
N PRO A 174 6.48 -8.34 10.22
CA PRO A 174 6.48 -8.81 8.84
C PRO A 174 5.82 -10.19 8.64
N GLU A 175 6.07 -11.13 9.53
CA GLU A 175 5.48 -12.46 9.55
C GLU A 175 3.99 -12.44 9.86
N ASP A 176 3.55 -11.64 10.86
CA ASP A 176 2.13 -11.46 11.18
C ASP A 176 1.41 -10.78 10.02
N PHE A 177 2.06 -9.79 9.40
CA PHE A 177 1.52 -9.05 8.28
C PHE A 177 1.24 -9.99 7.10
N TYR A 178 2.20 -10.86 6.77
CA TYR A 178 1.97 -11.86 5.73
C TYR A 178 0.86 -12.84 6.12
N PHE A 179 0.90 -13.36 7.35
CA PHE A 179 -0.09 -14.31 7.85
C PHE A 179 -1.53 -13.75 7.77
N ILE A 180 -1.72 -12.47 8.08
CA ILE A 180 -3.05 -11.82 8.08
C ILE A 180 -3.45 -11.34 6.69
N TYR A 181 -2.55 -10.66 5.97
CA TYR A 181 -2.90 -9.88 4.77
C TYR A 181 -2.48 -10.52 3.44
N SER A 182 -1.81 -11.69 3.45
CA SER A 182 -1.44 -12.41 2.22
C SER A 182 -2.60 -12.63 1.23
N PRO A 183 -3.88 -12.84 1.62
CA PRO A 183 -4.97 -12.97 0.66
C PRO A 183 -5.13 -11.76 -0.28
N HIS A 184 -4.64 -10.58 0.11
CA HIS A 184 -4.76 -9.36 -0.69
C HIS A 184 -3.68 -9.22 -1.77
N PHE A 185 -2.57 -9.96 -1.67
CA PHE A 185 -1.43 -9.75 -2.57
C PHE A 185 -0.68 -11.00 -3.00
N ALA A 186 -0.81 -12.14 -2.31
CA ALA A 186 -0.02 -13.34 -2.59
C ALA A 186 -0.26 -13.92 -3.99
N THR A 187 -1.47 -13.77 -4.54
CA THR A 187 -1.80 -14.26 -5.90
C THR A 187 -1.30 -13.35 -7.02
N LEU A 188 -0.76 -12.19 -6.70
CA LEU A 188 -0.29 -11.23 -7.68
C LEU A 188 1.03 -11.68 -8.32
N PRO A 189 1.37 -11.17 -9.52
CA PRO A 189 2.67 -11.39 -10.13
C PRO A 189 3.81 -11.05 -9.16
N PHE A 190 4.89 -11.84 -9.22
CA PHE A 190 6.09 -11.73 -8.38
C PHE A 190 5.89 -12.11 -6.91
N PHE A 191 4.73 -11.86 -6.30
CA PHE A 191 4.42 -12.37 -4.96
C PHE A 191 4.12 -13.87 -4.97
N ASN A 192 3.49 -14.35 -6.04
CA ASN A 192 3.12 -15.75 -6.21
C ASN A 192 4.33 -16.71 -6.16
N THR A 193 5.52 -16.25 -6.54
CA THR A 193 6.76 -17.06 -6.49
C THR A 193 7.18 -17.39 -5.06
N PHE A 194 6.81 -16.55 -4.08
CA PHE A 194 7.11 -16.76 -2.67
C PHE A 194 5.96 -17.41 -1.90
N THR A 195 4.78 -17.56 -2.51
CA THR A 195 3.55 -17.90 -1.76
C THR A 195 3.64 -19.25 -1.06
N GLY A 196 4.16 -20.27 -1.74
CA GLY A 196 4.28 -21.60 -1.13
C GLY A 196 5.13 -21.58 0.14
N ILE A 197 6.31 -20.95 0.08
CA ILE A 197 7.22 -20.94 1.21
C ILE A 197 6.82 -19.95 2.30
N ALA A 198 6.39 -18.74 1.92
CA ALA A 198 6.05 -17.68 2.85
C ALA A 198 4.79 -18.03 3.65
N THR A 199 3.83 -18.75 3.06
CA THR A 199 2.64 -19.22 3.79
C THR A 199 3.06 -20.11 4.95
N VAL A 200 3.74 -21.22 4.67
CA VAL A 200 4.11 -22.19 5.69
C VAL A 200 5.09 -21.58 6.70
N LEU A 201 6.09 -20.84 6.23
CA LEU A 201 7.08 -20.23 7.10
C LEU A 201 6.46 -19.16 8.03
N SER A 202 5.51 -18.36 7.53
CA SER A 202 4.81 -17.36 8.37
C SER A 202 4.02 -18.05 9.47
N GLU A 203 3.32 -19.16 9.16
CA GLU A 203 2.59 -19.94 10.14
C GLU A 203 3.51 -20.47 11.24
N PHE A 204 4.67 -21.02 10.88
CA PHE A 204 5.66 -21.46 11.86
C PHE A 204 6.17 -20.30 12.71
N MET A 205 6.58 -19.19 12.10
CA MET A 205 7.14 -18.04 12.82
C MET A 205 6.14 -17.41 13.78
N VAL A 206 4.87 -17.32 13.40
CA VAL A 206 3.79 -16.79 14.23
C VAL A 206 3.47 -17.75 15.38
N ARG A 207 3.34 -19.05 15.11
CA ARG A 207 3.06 -20.05 16.16
C ARG A 207 4.22 -20.23 17.13
N LEU A 208 5.46 -20.08 16.65
CA LEU A 208 6.67 -20.16 17.45
C LEU A 208 7.06 -18.81 18.07
N ALA A 209 6.26 -17.75 17.93
CA ALA A 209 6.55 -16.44 18.50
C ALA A 209 6.95 -16.48 19.99
N PRO A 210 6.30 -17.28 20.87
CA PRO A 210 6.75 -17.42 22.25
C PRO A 210 8.17 -18.01 22.36
N GLY A 211 8.49 -19.06 21.59
CA GLY A 211 9.82 -19.67 21.57
C GLY A 211 10.89 -18.73 21.01
N ARG A 212 10.55 -17.95 19.97
CA ARG A 212 11.41 -16.94 19.37
C ARG A 212 11.74 -15.82 20.36
N ASN A 213 10.74 -15.36 21.12
CA ASN A 213 10.94 -14.39 22.19
C ASN A 213 11.79 -14.95 23.32
N ALA A 214 11.54 -16.20 23.74
CA ALA A 214 12.35 -16.88 24.76
C ALA A 214 13.82 -17.02 24.31
N ALA A 215 14.08 -17.33 23.03
CA ALA A 215 15.42 -17.39 22.47
C ALA A 215 16.13 -16.04 22.52
N LEU A 216 15.41 -14.95 22.21
CA LEU A 216 15.94 -13.59 22.31
C LEU A 216 16.27 -13.20 23.76
N ILE A 217 15.38 -13.53 24.71
CA ILE A 217 15.61 -13.33 26.14
C ILE A 217 16.85 -14.12 26.59
N ALA A 218 16.97 -15.39 26.17
CA ALA A 218 18.10 -16.25 26.50
C ALA A 218 19.42 -15.65 26.00
N PHE A 219 19.44 -15.11 24.77
CA PHE A 219 20.61 -14.43 24.23
C PHE A 219 21.01 -13.21 25.06
N PHE A 220 20.08 -12.33 25.39
CA PHE A 220 20.40 -11.14 26.19
C PHE A 220 20.80 -11.50 27.63
N ALA A 221 20.15 -12.49 28.23
CA ALA A 221 20.53 -13.03 29.54
C ALA A 221 21.94 -13.64 29.52
N ALA A 222 22.28 -14.41 28.50
CA ALA A 222 23.63 -14.95 28.30
C ALA A 222 24.67 -13.84 28.18
N ASN A 223 24.40 -12.81 27.38
CA ASN A 223 25.30 -11.67 27.27
C ASN A 223 25.40 -10.91 28.60
N ALA A 224 24.33 -10.76 29.38
CA ALA A 224 24.37 -10.05 30.67
C ALA A 224 25.21 -10.78 31.72
N LYS A 225 25.32 -12.11 31.61
CA LYS A 225 26.19 -12.92 32.46
C LYS A 225 27.62 -13.00 31.94
N GLY A 226 27.84 -12.90 30.63
CA GLY A 226 29.15 -12.98 30.00
C GLY A 226 29.86 -11.64 29.81
N ILE A 227 29.12 -10.53 29.81
CA ILE A 227 29.58 -9.15 29.58
C ILE A 227 28.99 -8.30 30.70
N SER A 228 29.74 -7.30 31.21
CA SER A 228 29.28 -6.43 32.31
C SER A 228 27.85 -5.92 32.09
N PRO A 229 26.96 -5.98 33.10
CA PRO A 229 25.57 -5.51 33.00
C PRO A 229 25.42 -4.06 32.52
N GLU A 230 26.46 -3.24 32.67
CA GLU A 230 26.50 -1.84 32.23
C GLU A 230 26.43 -1.68 30.71
N ILE A 231 26.76 -2.73 29.96
CA ILE A 231 26.74 -2.73 28.48
C ILE A 231 25.35 -3.12 27.96
N ILE A 232 24.52 -3.77 28.78
CA ILE A 232 23.21 -4.27 28.40
C ILE A 232 22.11 -3.44 29.05
N LYS A 233 21.06 -3.13 28.29
CA LYS A 233 19.87 -2.45 28.81
C LYS A 233 19.06 -3.40 29.70
N MET A 234 19.51 -3.61 30.94
CA MET A 234 18.92 -4.54 31.90
C MET A 234 17.45 -4.24 32.18
N ASP A 235 17.05 -2.96 32.19
CA ASP A 235 15.64 -2.57 32.38
C ASP A 235 14.74 -3.12 31.26
N LYS A 236 15.24 -3.12 30.01
CA LYS A 236 14.49 -3.70 28.89
C LYS A 236 14.41 -5.22 29.01
N LEU A 237 15.52 -5.88 29.36
CA LEU A 237 15.54 -7.34 29.54
C LEU A 237 14.57 -7.79 30.63
N ARG A 238 14.52 -7.09 31.77
CA ARG A 238 13.57 -7.36 32.85
C ARG A 238 12.12 -7.16 32.41
N SER A 239 11.83 -6.07 31.69
CA SER A 239 10.50 -5.83 31.11
C SER A 239 10.08 -6.94 30.14
N ASP A 240 11.00 -7.41 29.30
CA ASP A 240 10.76 -8.49 28.35
C ASP A 240 10.50 -9.84 29.09
N ILE A 241 11.26 -10.12 30.16
CA ILE A 241 11.07 -11.30 31.04
C ILE A 241 9.71 -11.25 31.75
N GLU A 242 9.37 -10.10 32.35
CA GLU A 242 8.10 -9.89 33.05
C GLU A 242 6.91 -10.10 32.12
N LYS A 243 6.97 -9.51 30.92
CA LYS A 243 5.94 -9.69 29.89
C LYS A 243 5.80 -11.15 29.48
N HIS A 244 6.90 -11.82 29.14
CA HIS A 244 6.91 -13.22 28.72
C HIS A 244 6.33 -14.16 29.77
N THR A 245 6.66 -13.91 31.04
CA THR A 245 6.13 -14.66 32.18
C THR A 245 4.64 -14.37 32.42
N LYS A 246 4.22 -13.10 32.31
CA LYS A 246 2.82 -12.68 32.44
C LYS A 246 1.93 -13.29 31.36
N ASP A 247 2.47 -13.48 30.16
CA ASP A 247 1.80 -14.15 29.04
C ASP A 247 1.72 -15.69 29.24
N GLY A 248 2.30 -16.21 30.32
CA GLY A 248 2.18 -17.61 30.74
C GLY A 248 3.22 -18.55 30.13
N TYR A 249 4.28 -18.01 29.52
CA TYR A 249 5.29 -18.81 28.83
C TYR A 249 6.48 -19.15 29.74
N PRO A 250 7.11 -20.33 29.56
CA PRO A 250 8.29 -20.72 30.31
C PRO A 250 9.47 -19.82 29.97
N LEU A 251 10.24 -19.44 31.00
CA LEU A 251 11.49 -18.71 30.84
C LEU A 251 12.62 -19.67 30.44
N PRO A 252 13.60 -19.21 29.64
CA PRO A 252 14.82 -19.97 29.39
C PRO A 252 15.64 -20.11 30.68
N ALA A 253 16.31 -21.25 30.84
CA ALA A 253 17.02 -21.62 32.07
C ALA A 253 18.04 -20.55 32.52
N ILE A 254 18.71 -19.92 31.56
CA ILE A 254 19.70 -18.86 31.82
C ILE A 254 19.12 -17.55 32.35
N ALA A 255 17.80 -17.34 32.29
CA ALA A 255 17.15 -16.10 32.71
C ALA A 255 16.40 -16.21 34.05
N HIS A 256 16.40 -17.37 34.71
CA HIS A 256 15.65 -17.59 35.96
C HIS A 256 16.14 -16.77 37.18
N ASP A 257 17.36 -16.27 37.12
CA ASP A 257 18.09 -15.58 38.18
C ASP A 257 18.32 -14.08 37.89
N LEU A 258 17.61 -13.51 36.90
CA LEU A 258 17.74 -12.12 36.45
C LEU A 258 16.57 -11.20 36.81
#